data_AF-A0A8S3AIZ5-F1
#
_entry.id   AF-A0A8S3AIZ5-F1
#
_cell.length_a   1.000
_cell.length_b   1.000
_cell.length_c   1.000
_cell.angle_alpha   90.00
_cell.angle_beta   90.00
_cell.angle_gamma   90.00
#
_symmetry.space_group_name_H-M   'P 1'
#
loop_
_entity.id
_entity.type
_entity.pdbx_description
1 polymer ?
#
loop_
_entity_poly.entity_id
_entity_poly.type
_entity_poly.pdbx_seq_one_letter_code
_entity_poly.pdbx_strand_id
1 'polypeptide(L)' 'EAGRICANKYLVKHCGKDAFHIRMRVHPFHVLRINKMLSCAGADRLQTGMRGAFGKPLGTVARVNIGQVIISVRVKDQHK' A
#
# COMPACT_ATOMS: atom_id res chain seq x y z
N GLU A 1 -3.56 1.60 1.66
CA GLU A 1 -4.42 1.72 2.85
C GLU A 1 -4.65 3.17 3.29
N ALA A 2 -3.62 3.94 3.64
CA ALA A 2 -3.76 5.33 4.09
C ALA A 2 -4.61 6.22 3.15
N GLY A 3 -4.35 6.18 1.83
CA GLY A 3 -5.12 6.95 0.85
C GLY A 3 -6.61 6.60 0.82
N ARG A 4 -6.96 5.32 0.98
CA ARG A 4 -8.35 4.85 1.03
C ARG A 4 -9.06 5.40 2.27
N ILE A 5 -8.41 5.33 3.43
CA ILE A 5 -8.95 5.84 4.69
C ILE A 5 -9.16 7.35 4.62
N CYS A 6 -8.18 8.09 4.10
CA CYS A 6 -8.26 9.54 3.93
C CYS A 6 -9.43 9.94 3.02
N ALA A 7 -9.53 9.33 1.83
CA ALA A 7 -10.62 9.58 0.89
C ALA A 7 -11.99 9.27 1.52
N ASN A 8 -12.11 8.14 2.21
CA ASN A 8 -13.35 7.77 2.89
C ASN A 8 -13.73 8.78 3.98
N LYS A 9 -12.78 9.20 4.82
CA LYS A 9 -13.04 10.18 5.89
C LYS A 9 -13.54 11.52 5.31
N TYR A 10 -12.95 11.96 4.21
CA TYR A 10 -13.37 13.18 3.52
C TYR A 10 -14.79 13.06 2.93
N LEU A 11 -15.04 11.99 2.17
CA LEU A 11 -16.33 11.78 1.50
C LEU A 11 -17.49 11.57 2.50
N VAL A 12 -17.25 10.87 3.61
CA VAL A 12 -18.27 10.73 4.67
C VAL A 12 -18.63 12.08 5.28
N LYS A 13 -17.65 12.98 5.49
CA LYS A 13 -17.89 14.29 6.09
C LYS A 13 -18.68 15.23 5.16
N HIS A 14 -18.43 15.17 3.86
CA HIS A 14 -18.98 16.14 2.90
C HIS A 14 -20.21 15.64 2.13
N CYS A 15 -20.27 14.36 1.78
CA CYS A 15 -21.36 13.79 0.99
C CYS A 15 -22.32 12.92 1.83
N GLY A 16 -21.92 12.51 3.03
CA GLY A 16 -22.62 11.49 3.80
C GLY A 16 -22.27 10.06 3.36
N LYS A 17 -22.45 9.10 4.27
CA LYS A 17 -21.93 7.72 4.15
C LYS A 17 -22.47 6.94 2.95
N ASP A 18 -23.74 7.15 2.57
CA ASP A 18 -24.44 6.36 1.56
C ASP A 18 -24.51 7.04 0.18
N ALA A 19 -23.89 8.23 0.06
CA ALA A 19 -23.94 9.03 -1.17
C ALA A 19 -22.84 8.68 -2.19
N PHE A 20 -21.87 7.84 -1.82
CA PHE A 20 -20.71 7.51 -2.66
C PHE A 20 -20.37 6.02 -2.64
N HIS A 21 -19.77 5.55 -3.72
CA HIS A 21 -19.19 4.21 -3.83
C HIS A 21 -17.73 4.31 -4.25
N ILE A 22 -16.83 4.05 -3.32
CA ILE A 22 -15.38 4.01 -3.54
C ILE A 22 -14.90 2.59 -3.83
N ARG A 23 -14.10 2.41 -4.89
CA ARG A 23 -13.47 1.14 -5.23
C ARG A 23 -11.98 1.33 -5.47
N MET A 24 -11.17 0.57 -4.74
CA MET A 24 -9.76 0.36 -5.08
C MET A 24 -9.72 -0.58 -6.29
N ARG A 25 -9.12 -0.13 -7.39
CA ARG A 25 -9.01 -0.91 -8.63
C ARG A 25 -7.79 -1.81 -8.66
N VAL A 26 -6.77 -1.47 -7.87
CA VAL A 26 -5.48 -2.14 -7.90
C VAL A 26 -5.32 -2.98 -6.64
N HIS A 27 -4.82 -4.21 -6.83
CA HIS A 27 -4.57 -5.17 -5.76
C HIS A 27 -3.06 -5.43 -5.59
N PRO A 28 -2.54 -5.49 -4.35
CA PRO A 28 -1.12 -5.67 -4.11
C PRO A 28 -0.76 -7.16 -4.10
N PHE A 29 -0.42 -7.71 -5.28
CA PHE A 29 0.00 -9.12 -5.42
C PHE A 29 1.51 -9.32 -5.41
N HIS A 30 2.29 -8.28 -5.69
CA HIS A 30 3.74 -8.44 -5.81
C HIS A 30 4.39 -8.40 -4.43
N VAL A 31 5.12 -9.45 -4.06
CA VAL A 31 5.75 -9.57 -2.73
C VAL A 31 7.16 -8.98 -2.76
N LEU A 32 7.41 -8.00 -1.90
CA LEU A 32 8.73 -7.46 -1.62
C LEU A 32 9.51 -8.38 -0.70
N ARG A 33 10.81 -8.47 -0.93
CA ARG A 33 11.75 -9.25 -0.13
C ARG A 33 12.75 -8.32 0.58
N ILE A 34 13.12 -8.68 1.80
CA ILE A 34 14.15 -7.98 2.57
C ILE A 34 15.22 -8.96 3.05
N ASN A 35 16.49 -8.60 2.89
CA ASN A 35 17.59 -9.21 3.63
C ASN A 35 17.79 -8.40 4.92
N LYS A 36 17.26 -8.89 6.03
CA LYS A 36 17.19 -8.12 7.28
C LYS A 36 18.55 -8.13 7.98
N MET A 37 19.19 -6.98 8.07
CA MET A 37 20.43 -6.80 8.84
C MET A 37 20.12 -6.68 10.33
N LEU A 38 21.04 -7.12 11.19
CA LEU A 38 20.97 -6.91 12.63
C LEU A 38 21.53 -5.51 12.95
N SER A 39 20.80 -4.73 13.74
CA SER A 39 21.19 -3.37 14.12
C SER A 39 21.75 -3.27 15.55
N CYS A 40 22.14 -4.40 16.14
CA CYS A 40 22.65 -4.47 17.52
C CYS A 40 24.19 -4.37 17.55
N ALA A 41 24.76 -3.95 18.69
CA ALA A 41 26.22 -3.94 18.87
C ALA A 41 26.80 -5.35 18.69
N GLY A 42 27.86 -5.46 17.88
CA GLY A 42 28.47 -6.74 17.53
C GLY A 42 27.70 -7.56 16.48
N ALA A 43 26.77 -6.95 15.72
CA ALA A 43 26.03 -7.60 14.64
C ALA A 43 26.93 -8.32 13.62
N ASP A 44 28.13 -7.78 13.35
CA ASP A 44 29.09 -8.36 12.41
C ASP A 44 29.54 -9.78 12.80
N ARG A 45 29.48 -10.13 14.10
CA ARG A 45 29.86 -11.47 14.58
C ARG A 45 28.78 -12.51 14.34
N LEU A 46 27.52 -12.09 14.26
CA LEU A 46 26.35 -12.96 14.20
C LEU A 46 25.72 -12.99 12.81
N GLN A 47 25.95 -11.96 12.00
CA GLN A 47 25.35 -11.81 10.70
C GLN A 47 26.24 -12.34 9.57
N THR A 48 25.63 -12.95 8.55
CA THR A 48 26.34 -13.41 7.34
C THR A 48 26.61 -12.31 6.31
N GLY A 49 26.38 -11.04 6.64
CA GLY A 49 26.47 -9.91 5.71
C GLY A 49 25.62 -10.13 4.45
N MET A 50 26.28 -10.11 3.29
CA MET A 50 25.66 -10.31 1.97
C MET A 50 25.76 -11.76 1.45
N ARG A 51 26.34 -12.69 2.23
CA ARG A 51 26.35 -14.10 1.84
C ARG A 51 24.94 -14.67 1.99
N GLY A 52 24.37 -15.20 0.91
CA GLY A 52 22.99 -15.70 0.89
C GLY A 52 21.94 -14.59 0.94
N ALA A 53 22.20 -13.43 0.33
CA ALA A 53 21.38 -12.22 0.43
C ALA A 53 19.98 -12.27 -0.18
N PHE A 54 19.49 -13.44 -0.62
CA PHE A 54 18.12 -13.55 -1.10
C PHE A 54 17.14 -13.33 0.07
N GLY A 55 16.42 -12.22 0.00
CA GLY A 55 15.57 -11.77 1.09
C GLY A 55 14.36 -12.66 1.35
N LYS A 56 13.82 -12.55 2.55
CA LYS A 56 12.54 -13.17 2.92
C LYS A 56 11.39 -12.21 2.58
N PRO A 57 10.18 -12.73 2.28
CA PRO A 57 8.97 -11.90 2.12
C PRO A 57 8.75 -10.96 3.31
N LEU A 58 8.53 -9.67 3.04
CA LEU A 58 8.24 -8.67 4.08
C LEU A 58 6.87 -8.01 3.89
N GLY A 59 6.50 -7.71 2.65
CA GLY A 59 5.27 -6.96 2.36
C GLY A 59 4.83 -7.10 0.91
N THR A 60 3.66 -6.57 0.59
CA THR A 60 3.12 -6.59 -0.76
C THR A 60 3.03 -5.19 -1.34
N VAL A 61 3.18 -5.10 -2.66
CA VAL A 61 3.02 -3.88 -3.43
C VAL A 61 2.15 -4.14 -4.66
N ALA A 62 1.48 -3.08 -5.06
CA ALA A 62 0.72 -2.99 -6.29
C ALA A 62 1.62 -2.36 -7.36
N ARG A 63 1.83 -3.06 -8.48
CA ARG A 63 2.52 -2.50 -9.65
C ARG A 63 1.49 -1.73 -10.49
N VAL A 64 1.81 -0.50 -10.86
CA VAL A 64 0.93 0.38 -11.63
C VAL A 64 1.66 0.98 -12.82
N ASN A 65 0.96 1.13 -13.94
CA ASN A 65 1.45 1.78 -15.15
C ASN A 65 0.93 3.24 -15.25
N ILE A 66 1.56 4.03 -16.12
CA ILE A 66 1.11 5.40 -16.42
C ILE A 66 -0.33 5.34 -16.96
N GLY A 67 -1.21 6.16 -16.39
CA GLY A 67 -2.64 6.19 -16.74
C GLY A 67 -3.50 5.11 -16.09
N GLN A 68 -2.92 4.18 -15.33
CA GLN A 68 -3.69 3.15 -14.63
C GLN A 68 -4.47 3.74 -13.45
N VAL A 69 -5.79 3.55 -13.45
CA VAL A 69 -6.67 4.04 -12.39
C VAL A 69 -6.41 3.27 -11.09
N ILE A 70 -6.10 3.99 -10.00
CA ILE A 70 -5.84 3.40 -8.68
C ILE A 70 -7.12 3.36 -7.83
N ILE A 71 -7.81 4.50 -7.76
CA ILE A 71 -9.04 4.69 -6.99
C ILE A 71 -10.13 5.19 -7.94
N SER A 72 -11.30 4.57 -7.89
CA SER A 72 -12.50 5.08 -8.57
C SER A 72 -13.56 5.42 -7.53
N VAL A 73 -14.17 6.59 -7.64
CA VAL A 73 -15.31 7.00 -6.82
C VAL A 73 -16.51 7.23 -7.74
N ARG A 74 -17.67 6.69 -7.37
CA ARG A 74 -18.96 6.97 -8.02
C ARG A 74 -19.82 7.75 -7.05
N VAL A 75 -20.40 8.85 -7.52
CA VAL A 75 -21.31 9.72 -6.76
C VAL A 75 -22.50 10.10 -7.64
N LYS A 76 -23.59 10.56 -7.03
CA LYS A 76 -24.70 11.20 -7.75
C LYS A 76 -24.25 12.57 -8.27
N ASP A 77 -24.85 13.06 -9.36
CA ASP A 77 -24.43 14.34 -9.98
C ASP A 77 -24.56 15.55 -9.05
N GLN A 78 -25.39 15.48 -8.00
CA GLN A 78 -25.48 16.51 -6.94
C GLN A 78 -24.18 16.72 -6.15
N HIS A 79 -23.26 15.76 -6.18
CA HIS A 79 -21.96 15.80 -5.50
C HIS A 79 -20.79 15.65 -6.48
N LYS A 80 -21.04 15.88 -7.78
CA LYS A 80 -20.00 15.95 -8.81
C LYS A 80 -19.24 17.26 -8.67
#